data_AF-A0A3A4R2A4-F1
#
_entry.id   AF-A0A3A4R2A4-F1
#
_cell.length_a   1.000
_cell.length_b   1.000
_cell.length_c   1.000
_cell.angle_alpha   90.00
_cell.angle_beta   90.00
_cell.angle_gamma   90.00
#
_symmetry.space_group_name_H-M   'P 1'
#
loop_
_entity.id
_entity.type
_entity.pdbx_description
1 polymer ?
#
loop_
_entity_poly.entity_id
_entity_poly.type
_entity_poly.pdbx_seq_one_letter_code
_entity_poly.pdbx_strand_id
1 'polypeptide(L)' 'ESERMQFVLRREEQEAERKRIEAKGISDFQNIVSEGINEQLLRWKGIEATEKLAQSQNTKMVVIGSGKDGLPIILGGNN' A
#
# COMPACT_ATOMS: atom_id res chain seq x y z
N GLU A 1 3.22 -29.21 -38.36
CA GLU A 1 2.79 -27.83 -38.04
C GLU A 1 1.67 -27.77 -36.99
N SER A 2 0.65 -28.63 -37.05
CA SER A 2 -0.45 -28.70 -36.06
C SER A 2 0.02 -28.81 -34.59
N GLU A 3 1.04 -29.64 -34.32
CA GLU A 3 1.56 -29.83 -32.96
C GLU A 3 2.25 -28.58 -32.36
N ARG A 4 2.88 -27.76 -33.21
CA ARG A 4 3.49 -26.50 -32.76
C ARG A 4 2.44 -25.46 -32.42
N MET A 5 1.36 -25.40 -33.20
CA MET A 5 0.24 -24.48 -32.94
C MET A 5 -0.48 -24.84 -31.63
N GLN A 6 -0.72 -26.13 -31.40
CA GLN A 6 -1.25 -26.66 -30.14
C GLN A 6 -0.37 -26.31 -28.93
N PHE A 7 0.95 -26.39 -29.09
CA PHE A 7 1.89 -26.02 -28.03
C PHE A 7 1.88 -24.52 -27.71
N VAL A 8 1.83 -23.66 -28.74
CA VAL A 8 1.74 -22.20 -28.55
C VAL A 8 0.43 -21.83 -27.89
N LEU A 9 -0.71 -22.35 -28.36
CA LEU A 9 -2.02 -22.07 -27.75
C LEU A 9 -2.07 -22.47 -26.27
N ARG A 10 -1.58 -23.67 -25.93
CA ARG A 10 -1.54 -24.15 -24.55
C ARG A 10 -0.63 -23.29 -23.66
N ARG A 11 0.47 -22.78 -24.20
CA ARG A 11 1.37 -21.88 -23.47
C ARG A 11 0.68 -20.54 -23.19
N GLU A 12 0.03 -19.95 -24.19
CA GLU A 12 -0.68 -18.68 -24.04
C GLU A 12 -1.84 -18.78 -23.04
N GLU A 13 -2.57 -19.89 -23.04
CA GLU A 13 -3.61 -20.18 -22.04
C GLU A 13 -3.04 -20.24 -20.62
N GLN A 14 -1.89 -20.92 -20.43
CA GLN A 14 -1.23 -21.00 -19.13
C GLN A 14 -0.70 -19.64 -18.66
N GLU A 15 -0.14 -18.82 -19.56
CA GLU A 15 0.31 -17.48 -19.23
C GLU A 15 -0.86 -16.55 -18.89
N ALA A 16 -1.99 -16.66 -19.61
CA ALA A 16 -3.20 -15.91 -19.30
C ALA A 16 -3.77 -16.28 -17.93
N GLU A 17 -3.82 -17.58 -17.62
CA GLU A 17 -4.31 -18.08 -16.33
C GLU A 17 -3.40 -17.63 -15.18
N ARG A 18 -2.07 -17.67 -15.37
CA ARG A 18 -1.11 -17.16 -14.38
C ARG A 18 -1.36 -15.69 -14.07
N LYS A 19 -1.50 -14.86 -15.11
CA LYS A 19 -1.77 -13.41 -14.96
C LYS A 19 -3.10 -13.16 -14.27
N ARG A 20 -4.12 -13.97 -14.55
CA ARG A 20 -5.45 -13.87 -13.91
C ARG A 20 -5.37 -14.18 -12.40
N ILE A 21 -4.65 -15.24 -12.02
CA ILE A 21 -4.46 -15.60 -10.61
C ILE A 21 -3.68 -14.51 -9.88
N GLU A 22 -2.63 -13.99 -10.50
CA GLU A 22 -1.81 -12.90 -9.94
C GLU A 22 -2.63 -11.63 -9.71
N ALA A 23 -3.41 -11.20 -10.73
CA ALA A 23 -4.30 -10.05 -10.62
C ALA A 23 -5.37 -10.24 -9.53
N LYS A 24 -5.94 -11.45 -9.43
CA LYS A 24 -6.92 -11.77 -8.39
C LYS A 24 -6.29 -11.69 -7.00
N GLY A 25 -5.10 -12.25 -6.80
CA GLY A 25 -4.39 -12.18 -5.52
C GLY A 25 -4.10 -10.75 -5.08
N ILE A 26 -3.70 -9.88 -6.02
CA ILE A 26 -3.50 -8.46 -5.74
C ILE A 26 -4.83 -7.79 -5.35
N SER A 27 -5.91 -8.04 -6.11
CA SER A 27 -7.23 -7.47 -5.80
C SER A 27 -7.73 -7.92 -4.43
N ASP A 28 -7.64 -9.21 -4.12
CA ASP A 28 -8.08 -9.77 -2.84
C ASP A 28 -7.25 -9.19 -1.69
N PHE A 29 -5.94 -9.04 -1.87
CA PHE A 29 -5.07 -8.38 -0.91
C PHE A 29 -5.49 -6.92 -0.66
N GLN A 30 -5.71 -6.14 -1.73
CA GLN A 30 -6.14 -4.74 -1.61
C GLN A 30 -7.48 -4.62 -0.90
N ASN A 31 -8.42 -5.53 -1.18
CA ASN A 31 -9.72 -5.58 -0.51
C ASN A 31 -9.57 -5.90 0.99
N ILE A 32 -8.83 -6.97 1.33
CA ILE A 32 -8.58 -7.37 2.72
C ILE A 32 -7.88 -6.25 3.51
N VAL A 33 -6.89 -5.62 2.91
CA VAL A 33 -6.16 -4.51 3.53
C VAL A 33 -7.08 -3.30 3.69
N SER A 34 -7.89 -2.96 2.68
CA SER A 34 -8.82 -1.84 2.78
C SER A 34 -9.93 -2.08 3.81
N GLU A 35 -10.43 -3.30 3.94
CA GLU A 35 -11.37 -3.71 5.00
C GLU A 35 -10.72 -3.66 6.39
N GLY A 36 -9.43 -4.00 6.49
CA GLY A 36 -8.67 -3.98 7.74
C GLY A 36 -8.18 -2.58 8.16
N ILE A 37 -8.07 -1.63 7.23
CA ILE A 37 -7.68 -0.25 7.51
C ILE A 37 -8.92 0.50 8.00
N ASN A 38 -9.10 0.51 9.32
CA ASN A 38 -10.07 1.37 9.97
C ASN A 38 -9.43 2.73 10.38
N GLU A 39 -10.25 3.76 10.52
CA GLU A 39 -9.81 5.11 10.90
C GLU A 39 -9.07 5.14 12.27
N GLN A 40 -9.48 4.29 13.21
CA GLN A 40 -8.85 4.17 14.53
C GLN A 40 -7.44 3.56 14.44
N LEU A 41 -7.20 2.61 13.52
CA LEU A 41 -5.93 1.97 13.26
C LEU A 41 -4.96 2.95 12.60
N LEU A 42 -5.43 3.74 11.64
CA LEU A 42 -4.65 4.82 11.03
C LEU A 42 -4.24 5.86 12.08
N ARG A 43 -5.18 6.27 12.94
CA ARG A 43 -4.91 7.21 14.03
C ARG A 43 -3.91 6.64 15.03
N TRP A 44 -4.04 5.37 15.41
CA TRP A 44 -3.09 4.68 16.28
C TRP A 44 -1.70 4.59 15.65
N LYS A 45 -1.60 4.25 14.36
CA LYS A 45 -0.34 4.25 13.60
C LYS A 45 0.29 5.64 13.50
N GLY A 46 -0.51 6.68 13.36
CA GLY A 46 -0.05 8.07 13.39
C GLY A 46 0.56 8.46 14.74
N ILE A 47 -0.05 8.03 15.85
CA ILE A 47 0.48 8.23 17.21
C ILE A 47 1.80 7.47 17.36
N GLU A 48 1.86 6.20 16.97
CA GLU A 48 3.07 5.36 17.03
C GLU A 48 4.22 5.98 16.22
N ALA A 49 3.93 6.48 15.01
CA ALA A 49 4.91 7.16 14.17
C ALA A 49 5.41 8.46 14.83
N THR A 50 4.51 9.24 15.42
CA THR A 50 4.86 10.48 16.14
C THR A 50 5.72 10.20 17.37
N GLU A 51 5.42 9.15 18.13
CA GLU A 51 6.23 8.70 19.27
C GLU A 51 7.65 8.32 18.83
N LYS A 52 7.78 7.51 17.78
CA LYS A 52 9.09 7.12 17.22
C LYS A 52 9.90 8.31 16.73
N LEU A 53 9.23 9.28 16.09
CA LEU A 53 9.87 10.53 15.65
C LEU A 53 10.30 11.38 16.85
N ALA A 54 9.50 11.43 17.92
CA ALA A 54 9.83 12.14 19.15
C ALA A 54 11.03 11.51 19.90
N GLN A 55 11.19 10.19 19.83
CA GLN A 55 12.31 9.46 20.41
C GLN A 55 13.59 9.51 19.54
N SER A 56 13.48 9.92 18.28
CA SER A 56 14.60 9.92 17.35
C SER A 56 15.53 11.12 17.59
N GLN A 57 16.78 10.83 17.96
CA GLN A 57 17.81 11.85 18.26
C GLN A 57 18.14 12.77 17.07
N ASN A 58 17.80 12.37 15.84
CA ASN A 58 18.11 13.13 14.61
C ASN A 58 16.88 13.79 13.97
N THR A 59 15.70 13.76 14.59
CA THR A 59 14.49 14.34 14.00
C THR A 59 14.31 15.78 14.43
N LYS A 60 14.21 16.70 13.45
CA LYS A 60 13.77 18.09 13.69
C LYS A 60 12.26 18.17 13.44
N MET A 61 11.48 18.43 14.48
CA MET A 61 10.02 18.57 14.41
C MET A 61 9.64 20.06 14.43
N VAL A 62 8.88 20.53 13.43
CA VAL A 62 8.40 21.92 13.33
C VAL A 62 6.88 21.92 13.42
N VAL A 63 6.33 22.53 14.46
CA VAL A 63 4.88 22.62 14.71
C VAL A 63 4.41 24.03 14.35
N ILE A 64 3.64 24.18 13.28
CA ILE A 64 3.02 25.45 12.87
C ILE A 64 1.52 25.34 13.14
N GLY A 65 1.06 25.99 14.20
CA GLY A 65 -0.35 25.98 14.58
C GLY A 65 -1.17 27.02 13.82
N SER A 66 -2.15 26.57 13.03
CA SER A 66 -3.50 27.13 13.03
C SER A 66 -4.46 26.17 12.33
N GLY A 67 -5.35 25.53 13.10
CA GLY A 67 -6.33 24.57 12.58
C GLY A 67 -6.84 23.65 13.69
N LYS A 68 -8.16 23.63 13.85
CA LYS A 68 -8.99 23.06 14.94
C LYS A 68 -8.77 21.57 15.28
N ASP A 69 -8.00 20.83 14.49
CA ASP A 69 -7.86 19.37 14.63
C ASP A 69 -6.48 18.88 15.12
N GLY A 70 -5.50 19.77 15.35
CA GLY A 70 -4.30 19.47 16.15
C GLY A 70 -3.41 18.29 15.68
N LEU A 71 -3.67 17.70 14.52
CA LEU A 71 -2.90 16.59 13.98
C LEU A 71 -1.64 17.11 13.28
N PRO A 72 -0.45 16.57 13.57
CA PRO A 72 0.78 16.96 12.89
C PRO A 72 0.70 16.59 11.41
N ILE A 73 0.97 17.58 10.53
CA ILE A 73 1.01 17.39 9.08
C ILE A 73 2.36 16.75 8.71
N ILE A 74 2.32 15.55 8.13
CA ILE A 74 3.49 14.94 7.49
C ILE A 74 3.55 15.47 6.06
N LEU A 75 4.42 16.46 5.81
CA LEU A 75 4.71 16.94 4.46
C LEU A 75 5.72 15.99 3.80
N GLY A 76 5.23 15.12 2.91
CA GLY A 76 6.08 14.41 1.95
C GLY A 76 6.52 15.37 0.86
N GLY A 77 7.83 15.61 0.74
CA GLY A 77 8.39 16.45 -0.30
C GLY A 77 8.31 15.76 -1.66
N ASN A 78 7.62 16.40 -2.61
CA ASN A 78 7.84 16.23 -4.04
C ASN A 78 8.15 17.60 -4.64
N ASN A 79 9.43 17.79 -4.96
CA ASN A 79 9.97 18.48 -6.13
C ASN A 79 11.43 18.07 -6.28
#